data_AF-A0A2E5Y044-F1
#
_entry.id   AF-A0A2E5Y044-F1
#
_cell.length_a   1.000
_cell.length_b   1.000
_cell.length_c   1.000
_cell.angle_alpha   90.00
_cell.angle_beta   90.00
_cell.angle_gamma   90.00
#
_symmetry.space_group_name_H-M   'P 1'
#
loop_
_entity.id
_entity.type
_entity.pdbx_description
1 polymer ?
#
loop_
_entity_poly.entity_id
_entity_poly.type
_entity_poly.pdbx_seq_one_letter_code
_entity_poly.pdbx_strand_id
1 'polypeptide(L)'
;MSNCRQDYVPTDEELADYGWILFSDGDYIGARDWFKQAVDKDPTYMDGYCGMGWSNGKLGYADSAYEYFDDGKDLTYDDVRFPNHENLKIDILGGLAFAGNAIGDDNLTIAICQEFEFEEQSIQNLKGDGNWRWSLKEKLFSSLDYDTQINTHDVRLVYAIAQFNKGNFENCSALLREINTDLLNEIMLPYEFPPTSGAITLWTDQNWLYDDSTLVTNLSENTSGWNTEYENFNPDWNTVHGIDSIKWMIDLLQLVLW
;
A
#
# COMPACT_ATOMS: atom_id res chain seq x y z
N MET A 1 -51.78 -17.65 -18.23
CA MET A 1 -50.67 -16.85 -18.79
C MET A 1 -49.53 -16.98 -17.81
N SER A 2 -48.49 -17.74 -18.16
CA SER A 2 -47.31 -17.92 -17.30
C SER A 2 -46.48 -16.64 -17.41
N ASN A 3 -46.40 -15.86 -16.34
CA ASN A 3 -45.45 -14.76 -16.23
C ASN A 3 -44.06 -15.38 -16.05
N CYS A 4 -43.41 -15.73 -17.16
CA CYS A 4 -42.00 -16.07 -17.13
C CYS A 4 -41.23 -14.75 -16.91
N ARG A 5 -40.84 -14.47 -15.67
CA ARG A 5 -39.70 -13.58 -15.42
C ARG A 5 -38.53 -14.25 -16.16
N GLN A 6 -37.96 -13.57 -17.13
CA GLN A 6 -36.76 -14.05 -17.82
C GLN A 6 -35.70 -14.30 -16.74
N ASP A 7 -35.06 -15.47 -16.77
CA ASP A 7 -33.94 -15.77 -15.87
C ASP A 7 -32.85 -14.72 -16.18
N TYR A 8 -32.65 -13.81 -15.22
CA TYR A 8 -31.63 -12.78 -15.32
C TYR A 8 -30.28 -13.42 -15.07
N VAL A 9 -29.36 -13.24 -16.01
CA VAL A 9 -28.00 -13.77 -15.93
C VAL A 9 -27.08 -12.57 -15.71
N PRO A 10 -26.51 -12.38 -14.50
CA PRO A 10 -25.66 -11.23 -14.20
C PRO A 10 -24.45 -11.16 -15.13
N THR A 11 -24.01 -9.99 -15.55
CA THR A 11 -22.75 -9.78 -16.27
C THR A 11 -21.54 -10.00 -15.36
N ASP A 12 -20.36 -10.18 -15.94
CA ASP A 12 -19.06 -10.19 -15.25
C ASP A 12 -18.85 -8.91 -14.41
N GLU A 13 -19.23 -7.75 -14.96
CA GLU A 13 -19.29 -6.47 -14.24
C GLU A 13 -20.22 -6.52 -13.03
N GLU A 14 -21.48 -6.94 -13.19
CA GLU A 14 -22.44 -7.02 -12.08
C GLU A 14 -22.00 -8.03 -10.99
N LEU A 15 -21.27 -9.08 -11.38
CA LEU A 15 -20.67 -10.05 -10.45
C LEU A 15 -19.52 -9.41 -9.65
N ALA A 16 -18.65 -8.65 -10.31
CA ALA A 16 -17.52 -7.97 -9.65
C ALA A 16 -17.98 -6.80 -8.78
N ASP A 17 -18.94 -5.98 -9.24
CA ASP A 17 -19.54 -4.91 -8.45
C ASP A 17 -20.12 -5.44 -7.13
N TYR A 18 -20.82 -6.59 -7.19
CA TYR A 18 -21.32 -7.22 -5.98
C TYR A 18 -20.20 -7.80 -5.10
N GLY A 19 -19.13 -8.30 -5.72
CA GLY A 19 -17.89 -8.67 -5.03
C GLY A 19 -17.29 -7.50 -4.23
N TRP A 20 -17.21 -6.31 -4.80
CA TRP A 20 -16.70 -5.12 -4.12
C TRP A 20 -17.61 -4.65 -2.98
N ILE A 21 -18.94 -4.79 -3.12
CA ILE A 21 -19.87 -4.55 -2.00
C ILE A 21 -19.53 -5.45 -0.82
N LEU A 22 -19.40 -6.76 -1.05
CA LEU A 22 -19.04 -7.70 0.01
C LEU A 22 -17.65 -7.45 0.59
N PHE A 23 -16.69 -7.07 -0.27
CA PHE A 23 -15.34 -6.69 0.16
C PHE A 23 -15.39 -5.51 1.13
N SER A 24 -16.17 -4.48 0.81
CA SER A 24 -16.35 -3.28 1.66
C SER A 24 -17.03 -3.59 2.99
N ASP A 25 -17.91 -4.60 3.02
CA ASP A 25 -18.56 -5.11 4.24
C ASP A 25 -17.62 -6.01 5.09
N GLY A 26 -16.40 -6.28 4.60
CA GLY A 26 -15.42 -7.16 5.25
C GLY A 26 -15.67 -8.66 5.03
N ASP A 27 -16.63 -9.04 4.19
CA ASP A 27 -16.85 -10.44 3.79
C ASP A 27 -15.92 -10.81 2.63
N TYR A 28 -14.64 -10.97 2.94
CA TYR A 28 -13.62 -11.30 1.94
C TYR A 28 -13.78 -12.70 1.33
N ILE A 29 -14.46 -13.63 2.03
CA ILE A 29 -14.75 -14.97 1.50
C ILE A 29 -15.84 -14.85 0.43
N GLY A 30 -16.94 -14.17 0.76
CA GLY A 30 -18.02 -13.90 -0.18
C GLY A 30 -17.51 -13.11 -1.38
N ALA A 31 -16.79 -12.01 -1.15
CA ALA A 31 -16.21 -11.19 -2.20
C ALA A 31 -15.39 -12.02 -3.20
N ARG A 32 -14.43 -12.82 -2.70
CA ARG A 32 -13.63 -13.74 -3.53
C ARG A 32 -14.51 -14.68 -4.37
N ASP A 33 -15.54 -15.26 -3.77
CA ASP A 33 -16.40 -16.21 -4.49
C ASP A 33 -17.22 -15.54 -5.62
N TRP A 34 -17.54 -14.24 -5.50
CA TRP A 34 -18.19 -13.45 -6.56
C TRP A 34 -17.22 -12.98 -7.63
N PHE A 35 -16.04 -12.49 -7.26
CA PHE A 35 -14.98 -12.18 -8.23
C PHE A 35 -14.57 -13.40 -9.04
N LYS A 36 -14.50 -14.57 -8.41
CA LYS A 36 -14.26 -15.83 -9.13
C LYS A 36 -15.31 -16.09 -10.21
N GLN A 37 -16.58 -15.84 -9.91
CA GLN A 37 -17.65 -16.00 -10.91
C GLN A 37 -17.51 -14.99 -12.05
N ALA A 38 -17.05 -13.76 -11.78
CA ALA A 38 -16.75 -12.77 -12.81
C ALA A 38 -15.64 -13.28 -13.76
N VAL A 39 -14.52 -13.76 -13.19
CA VAL A 39 -13.39 -14.34 -13.95
C VAL A 39 -13.80 -15.59 -14.73
N ASP A 40 -14.58 -16.49 -14.12
CA ASP A 40 -15.05 -17.72 -14.79
C ASP A 40 -16.00 -17.39 -15.96
N LYS A 41 -16.67 -16.24 -15.91
CA LYS A 41 -17.60 -15.77 -16.95
C LYS A 41 -16.89 -15.05 -18.09
N ASP A 42 -15.96 -14.15 -17.78
CA ASP A 42 -15.06 -13.51 -18.75
C ASP A 42 -13.62 -13.51 -18.19
N PRO A 43 -12.75 -14.42 -18.66
CA PRO A 43 -11.36 -14.48 -18.23
C PRO A 43 -10.50 -13.28 -18.65
N THR A 44 -11.05 -12.35 -19.44
CA THR A 44 -10.41 -11.08 -19.80
C THR A 44 -10.84 -9.92 -18.91
N TYR A 45 -11.74 -10.16 -17.95
CA TYR A 45 -12.27 -9.15 -17.05
C TYR A 45 -11.28 -8.84 -15.91
N MET A 46 -10.44 -7.83 -16.15
CA MET A 46 -9.32 -7.43 -15.28
C MET A 46 -9.71 -7.19 -13.82
N ASP A 47 -10.85 -6.54 -13.57
CA ASP A 47 -11.28 -6.21 -12.21
C ASP A 47 -11.64 -7.45 -11.38
N GLY A 48 -12.09 -8.53 -12.02
CA GLY A 48 -12.29 -9.82 -11.37
C GLY A 48 -11.00 -10.38 -10.78
N TYR A 49 -9.87 -10.26 -11.49
CA TYR A 49 -8.56 -10.65 -10.98
C TYR A 49 -8.07 -9.71 -9.87
N CYS A 50 -8.30 -8.41 -10.01
CA CYS A 50 -8.00 -7.41 -8.98
C CYS A 50 -8.72 -7.76 -7.66
N GLY A 51 -10.03 -7.97 -7.71
CA GLY A 51 -10.84 -8.34 -6.55
C GLY A 51 -10.46 -9.69 -5.94
N MET A 52 -10.12 -10.68 -6.77
CA MET A 52 -9.56 -11.96 -6.29
C MET A 52 -8.25 -11.76 -5.53
N GLY A 53 -7.33 -10.97 -6.07
CA GLY A 53 -6.05 -10.65 -5.43
C GLY A 53 -6.23 -10.00 -4.06
N TRP A 54 -7.00 -8.92 -3.99
CA TRP A 54 -7.25 -8.18 -2.75
C TRP A 54 -7.98 -9.02 -1.71
N SER A 55 -9.00 -9.79 -2.12
CA SER A 55 -9.74 -10.66 -1.20
C SER A 55 -8.84 -11.75 -0.60
N ASN A 56 -7.98 -12.38 -1.40
CA ASN A 56 -7.01 -13.36 -0.90
C ASN A 56 -5.95 -12.71 0.01
N GLY A 57 -5.50 -11.49 -0.32
CA GLY A 57 -4.59 -10.73 0.53
C GLY A 57 -5.15 -10.46 1.92
N LYS A 58 -6.39 -9.96 2.00
CA LYS A 58 -7.09 -9.72 3.28
C LYS A 58 -7.36 -11.00 4.07
N LEU A 59 -7.49 -12.14 3.40
CA LEU A 59 -7.61 -13.47 4.02
C LEU A 59 -6.25 -14.06 4.46
N GLY A 60 -5.13 -13.41 4.16
CA GLY A 60 -3.78 -13.88 4.49
C GLY A 60 -3.21 -14.93 3.53
N TYR A 61 -3.84 -15.15 2.37
CA TYR A 61 -3.36 -16.08 1.34
C TYR A 61 -2.44 -15.36 0.36
N ALA A 62 -1.23 -15.00 0.79
CA ALA A 62 -0.29 -14.20 0.02
C ALA A 62 0.07 -14.80 -1.35
N ASP A 63 0.34 -16.12 -1.42
CA ASP A 63 0.66 -16.81 -2.68
C ASP A 63 -0.50 -16.72 -3.69
N SER A 64 -1.74 -16.95 -3.24
CA SER A 64 -2.92 -16.85 -4.09
C SER A 64 -3.22 -15.41 -4.50
N ALA A 65 -3.01 -14.45 -3.59
CA ALA A 65 -3.15 -13.04 -3.91
C ALA A 65 -2.18 -12.66 -5.05
N TYR A 66 -0.92 -13.06 -4.93
CA TYR A 66 0.09 -12.86 -5.97
C TYR A 66 -0.34 -13.47 -7.31
N GLU A 67 -0.76 -14.75 -7.33
CA GLU A 67 -1.17 -15.44 -8.55
C GLU A 67 -2.28 -14.69 -9.30
N TYR A 68 -3.36 -14.30 -8.61
CA TYR A 68 -4.46 -13.59 -9.25
C TYR A 68 -4.08 -12.20 -9.75
N PHE A 69 -3.26 -11.48 -8.99
CA PHE A 69 -2.77 -10.20 -9.46
C PHE A 69 -1.83 -10.35 -10.67
N ASP A 70 -0.94 -11.34 -10.68
CA ASP A 70 0.00 -11.59 -11.78
C ASP A 70 -0.73 -12.00 -13.06
N ASP A 71 -1.79 -12.82 -12.96
CA ASP A 71 -2.67 -13.17 -14.07
C ASP A 71 -3.43 -11.95 -14.62
N GLY A 72 -3.80 -11.01 -13.76
CA GLY A 72 -4.59 -9.82 -14.11
C GLY A 72 -3.78 -8.63 -14.64
N LYS A 73 -2.50 -8.49 -14.28
CA LYS A 73 -1.72 -7.26 -14.50
C LYS A 73 -1.52 -6.87 -15.97
N ASP A 74 -1.51 -7.86 -16.87
CA ASP A 74 -1.28 -7.67 -18.30
C ASP A 74 -2.59 -7.62 -19.12
N LEU A 75 -3.75 -7.71 -18.46
CA LEU A 75 -5.05 -7.56 -19.12
C LEU A 75 -5.29 -6.10 -19.52
N THR A 76 -6.06 -5.91 -20.59
CA THR A 76 -6.35 -4.58 -21.12
C THR A 76 -7.44 -3.91 -20.29
N TYR A 77 -7.12 -2.74 -19.73
CA TYR A 77 -8.11 -1.84 -19.13
C TYR A 77 -9.14 -1.41 -20.18
N ASP A 78 -10.43 -1.59 -19.88
CA ASP A 78 -11.57 -1.28 -20.72
C ASP A 78 -12.45 -0.25 -19.98
N ASP A 79 -12.22 1.02 -20.29
CA ASP A 79 -12.90 2.17 -19.68
C ASP A 79 -14.42 2.17 -19.89
N VAL A 80 -14.92 1.45 -20.90
CA VAL A 80 -16.35 1.29 -21.17
C VAL A 80 -16.96 0.24 -20.25
N ARG A 81 -16.24 -0.85 -19.95
CA ARG A 81 -16.71 -1.95 -19.09
C ARG A 81 -16.54 -1.68 -17.59
N PHE A 82 -15.69 -0.75 -17.19
CA PHE A 82 -15.50 -0.39 -15.77
C PHE A 82 -15.08 1.09 -15.62
N PRO A 83 -16.01 2.03 -15.89
CA PRO A 83 -15.72 3.46 -15.89
C PRO A 83 -15.33 4.05 -14.52
N ASN A 84 -15.58 3.31 -13.43
CA ASN A 84 -15.35 3.80 -12.06
C ASN A 84 -13.97 3.42 -11.49
N HIS A 85 -13.20 2.55 -12.16
CA HIS A 85 -11.93 2.00 -11.65
C HIS A 85 -10.75 2.44 -12.53
N GLU A 86 -10.58 3.76 -12.75
CA GLU A 86 -9.68 4.35 -13.76
C GLU A 86 -8.17 4.01 -13.66
N ASN A 87 -7.77 3.15 -12.73
CA ASN A 87 -6.37 2.88 -12.38
C ASN A 87 -6.08 1.42 -12.00
N LEU A 88 -6.89 0.44 -12.43
CA LEU A 88 -6.76 -0.97 -12.01
C LEU A 88 -5.33 -1.54 -12.10
N LYS A 89 -4.54 -1.14 -13.10
CA LYS A 89 -3.16 -1.62 -13.22
C LYS A 89 -2.33 -1.27 -11.99
N ILE A 90 -2.44 -0.05 -11.49
CA ILE A 90 -1.66 0.35 -10.32
C ILE A 90 -2.21 -0.23 -9.02
N ASP A 91 -3.52 -0.51 -8.97
CA ASP A 91 -4.14 -1.26 -7.87
C ASP A 91 -3.54 -2.67 -7.77
N ILE A 92 -3.46 -3.36 -8.92
CA ILE A 92 -2.84 -4.68 -9.04
C ILE A 92 -1.35 -4.63 -8.66
N LEU A 93 -0.59 -3.63 -9.12
CA LEU A 93 0.83 -3.50 -8.77
C LEU A 93 1.05 -3.26 -7.27
N GLY A 94 0.19 -2.47 -6.63
CA GLY A 94 0.25 -2.31 -5.17
C GLY A 94 -0.05 -3.61 -4.44
N GLY A 95 -1.09 -4.34 -4.87
CA GLY A 95 -1.41 -5.67 -4.37
C GLY A 95 -0.26 -6.68 -4.52
N LEU A 96 0.40 -6.69 -5.69
CA LEU A 96 1.60 -7.51 -5.95
C LEU A 96 2.75 -7.15 -5.03
N ALA A 97 2.97 -5.86 -4.74
CA ALA A 97 4.03 -5.43 -3.83
C ALA A 97 3.80 -5.99 -2.42
N PHE A 98 2.57 -5.88 -1.90
CA PHE A 98 2.19 -6.45 -0.60
C PHE A 98 2.32 -7.97 -0.59
N ALA A 99 1.83 -8.65 -1.63
CA ALA A 99 1.90 -10.10 -1.73
C ALA A 99 3.35 -10.59 -1.79
N GLY A 100 4.20 -9.97 -2.63
CA GLY A 100 5.62 -10.29 -2.72
C GLY A 100 6.36 -10.09 -1.38
N ASN A 101 6.02 -9.02 -0.66
CA ASN A 101 6.58 -8.76 0.67
C ASN A 101 6.17 -9.83 1.68
N ALA A 102 4.89 -10.22 1.69
CA ALA A 102 4.37 -11.26 2.56
C ALA A 102 4.95 -12.66 2.23
N ILE A 103 5.25 -12.92 0.96
CA ILE A 103 5.97 -14.13 0.50
C ILE A 103 7.43 -14.11 0.97
N GLY A 104 8.02 -12.92 1.14
CA GLY A 104 9.41 -12.73 1.56
C GLY A 104 10.42 -12.80 0.42
N ASP A 105 10.00 -12.55 -0.82
CA ASP A 105 10.92 -12.41 -1.96
C ASP A 105 11.25 -10.94 -2.23
N ASP A 106 12.31 -10.45 -1.59
CA ASP A 106 12.72 -9.05 -1.70
C ASP A 106 13.08 -8.63 -3.14
N ASN A 107 13.62 -9.53 -3.97
CA ASN A 107 13.97 -9.16 -5.35
C ASN A 107 12.71 -8.94 -6.18
N LEU A 108 11.72 -9.82 -6.01
CA LEU A 108 10.43 -9.72 -6.66
C LEU A 108 9.70 -8.45 -6.21
N THR A 109 9.62 -8.20 -4.90
CA THR A 109 9.02 -6.97 -4.35
C THR A 109 9.68 -5.72 -4.93
N ILE A 110 11.01 -5.66 -4.98
CA ILE A 110 11.73 -4.51 -5.55
C ILE A 110 11.35 -4.31 -7.03
N ALA A 111 11.29 -5.37 -7.83
CA ALA A 111 10.95 -5.27 -9.25
C ALA A 111 9.51 -4.73 -9.44
N ILE A 112 8.56 -5.23 -8.66
CA ILE A 112 7.17 -4.77 -8.70
C ILE A 112 7.05 -3.32 -8.26
N CYS A 113 7.72 -2.92 -7.16
CA CYS A 113 7.68 -1.54 -6.69
C CYS A 113 8.27 -0.56 -7.71
N GLN A 114 9.32 -0.95 -8.45
CA GLN A 114 9.85 -0.15 -9.55
C GLN A 114 8.85 0.00 -10.70
N GLU A 115 8.11 -1.06 -11.02
CA GLU A 115 7.02 -0.99 -12.01
C GLU A 115 5.88 -0.09 -11.54
N PHE A 116 5.50 -0.20 -10.25
CA PHE A 116 4.52 0.67 -9.61
C PHE A 116 4.91 2.14 -9.71
N GLU A 117 6.14 2.51 -9.35
CA GLU A 117 6.63 3.90 -9.44
C GLU A 117 6.61 4.42 -10.88
N PHE A 118 6.94 3.58 -11.86
CA PHE A 118 6.87 3.96 -13.27
C PHE A 118 5.43 4.23 -13.74
N GLU A 119 4.49 3.38 -13.33
CA GLU A 119 3.07 3.54 -13.67
C GLU A 119 2.48 4.77 -12.97
N GLU A 120 2.79 4.97 -11.68
CA GLU A 120 2.38 6.14 -10.91
C GLU A 120 2.85 7.44 -11.58
N GLN A 121 4.12 7.50 -11.97
CA GLN A 121 4.68 8.65 -12.67
C GLN A 121 4.00 8.89 -14.02
N SER A 122 3.61 7.83 -14.72
CA SER A 122 2.89 7.90 -15.99
C SER A 122 1.49 8.49 -15.81
N ILE A 123 0.74 8.03 -14.79
CA ILE A 123 -0.58 8.56 -14.42
C ILE A 123 -0.47 10.04 -14.02
N GLN A 124 0.53 10.41 -13.20
CA GLN A 124 0.80 11.80 -12.82
C GLN A 124 1.00 12.71 -14.03
N ASN A 125 1.79 12.25 -15.01
CA ASN A 125 2.06 13.00 -16.23
C ASN A 125 0.81 13.17 -17.10
N LEU A 126 -0.01 12.11 -17.23
CA LEU A 126 -1.25 12.13 -18.01
C LEU A 126 -2.28 13.09 -17.42
N LYS A 127 -2.42 13.12 -16.09
CA LYS A 127 -3.35 14.01 -15.39
C LYS A 127 -2.89 15.47 -15.37
N GLY A 128 -1.70 15.77 -15.90
CA GLY A 128 -1.15 17.13 -15.99
C GLY A 128 -0.74 17.70 -14.64
N ASP A 129 -0.56 16.84 -13.64
CA ASP A 129 -0.50 17.21 -12.23
C ASP A 129 0.94 17.30 -11.69
N GLY A 130 1.87 17.75 -12.55
CA GLY A 130 3.33 17.69 -12.36
C GLY A 130 3.91 18.40 -11.13
N ASN A 131 3.09 18.90 -10.21
CA ASN A 131 3.50 19.45 -8.92
C ASN A 131 2.72 18.87 -7.71
N TRP A 132 1.79 17.93 -7.87
CA TRP A 132 0.94 17.44 -6.76
C TRP A 132 0.86 15.91 -6.68
N ARG A 133 1.99 15.24 -6.37
CA ARG A 133 2.03 13.84 -5.88
C ARG A 133 0.93 13.54 -4.83
N TRP A 134 0.52 14.57 -4.08
CA TRP A 134 -0.49 14.62 -3.03
C TRP A 134 -1.94 14.38 -3.46
N SER A 135 -2.38 14.82 -4.64
CA SER A 135 -3.79 14.66 -5.09
C SER A 135 -4.14 13.21 -5.42
N LEU A 136 -3.11 12.43 -5.73
CA LEU A 136 -3.20 11.02 -6.12
C LEU A 136 -3.09 10.06 -4.93
N LYS A 137 -2.58 10.54 -3.78
CA LYS A 137 -2.44 9.74 -2.56
C LYS A 137 -3.77 9.13 -2.10
N GLU A 138 -4.85 9.90 -2.16
CA GLU A 138 -6.17 9.47 -1.67
C GLU A 138 -6.98 8.63 -2.68
N LYS A 139 -6.55 8.54 -3.95
CA LYS A 139 -7.39 8.01 -5.05
C LYS A 139 -6.66 7.14 -6.07
N LEU A 140 -5.44 6.69 -5.76
CA LEU A 140 -4.74 5.82 -6.70
C LEU A 140 -5.37 4.43 -6.74
N PHE A 141 -5.69 3.89 -5.56
CA PHE A 141 -6.38 2.63 -5.38
C PHE A 141 -7.89 2.77 -5.55
N SER A 142 -8.35 3.00 -6.78
CA SER A 142 -9.77 3.25 -7.07
C SER A 142 -10.68 2.06 -6.70
N SER A 143 -10.18 0.82 -6.80
CA SER A 143 -10.91 -0.37 -6.34
C SER A 143 -11.03 -0.45 -4.81
N LEU A 144 -10.16 0.25 -4.09
CA LEU A 144 -10.15 0.33 -2.63
C LEU A 144 -10.71 1.66 -2.12
N ASP A 145 -11.56 2.35 -2.88
CA ASP A 145 -12.23 3.60 -2.45
C ASP A 145 -12.97 3.47 -1.09
N TYR A 146 -13.21 2.23 -0.63
CA TYR A 146 -13.82 1.88 0.66
C TYR A 146 -12.81 1.53 1.77
N ASP A 147 -11.55 1.24 1.43
CA ASP A 147 -10.47 0.93 2.36
C ASP A 147 -9.50 2.11 2.46
N THR A 148 -9.77 3.00 3.40
CA THR A 148 -8.98 4.23 3.61
C THR A 148 -7.60 3.96 4.23
N GLN A 149 -7.24 2.71 4.51
CA GLN A 149 -6.00 2.36 5.21
C GLN A 149 -4.83 2.08 4.26
N ILE A 150 -5.09 1.76 2.99
CA ILE A 150 -4.04 1.42 2.02
C ILE A 150 -3.84 2.58 1.04
N ASN A 151 -2.63 3.08 0.94
CA ASN A 151 -2.25 4.12 0.00
C ASN A 151 -0.84 3.91 -0.57
N THR A 152 -0.37 4.86 -1.38
CA THR A 152 0.91 4.73 -2.09
C THR A 152 2.12 4.76 -1.15
N HIS A 153 1.98 5.25 0.08
CA HIS A 153 3.03 5.22 1.11
C HIS A 153 3.25 3.82 1.65
N ASP A 154 2.20 3.01 1.76
CA ASP A 154 2.31 1.60 2.16
C ASP A 154 3.14 0.78 1.17
N VAL A 155 2.91 1.00 -0.13
CA VAL A 155 3.70 0.35 -1.20
C VAL A 155 5.17 0.79 -1.12
N ARG A 156 5.43 2.08 -0.89
CA ARG A 156 6.82 2.58 -0.73
C ARG A 156 7.48 2.08 0.55
N LEU A 157 6.74 1.89 1.63
CA LEU A 157 7.27 1.33 2.87
C LEU A 157 7.69 -0.13 2.63
N VAL A 158 6.84 -0.91 1.96
CA VAL A 158 7.19 -2.26 1.50
C VAL A 158 8.45 -2.26 0.64
N TYR A 159 8.57 -1.30 -0.28
CA TYR A 159 9.78 -1.16 -1.10
C TYR A 159 11.02 -0.88 -0.25
N ALA A 160 10.91 0.03 0.73
CA ALA A 160 12.00 0.36 1.64
C ALA A 160 12.43 -0.84 2.48
N ILE A 161 11.47 -1.64 2.98
CA ILE A 161 11.73 -2.88 3.73
C ILE A 161 12.51 -3.88 2.86
N ALA A 162 12.10 -4.07 1.60
CA ALA A 162 12.80 -4.98 0.70
C ALA A 162 14.25 -4.50 0.42
N GLN A 163 14.46 -3.19 0.21
CA GLN A 163 15.81 -2.62 0.06
C GLN A 163 16.66 -2.82 1.32
N PHE A 164 16.07 -2.67 2.51
CA PHE A 164 16.74 -2.94 3.78
C PHE A 164 17.21 -4.39 3.90
N ASN A 165 16.33 -5.34 3.59
CA ASN A 165 16.64 -6.78 3.63
C ASN A 165 17.76 -7.16 2.66
N LYS A 166 17.85 -6.45 1.53
CA LYS A 166 18.94 -6.59 0.55
C LYS A 166 20.26 -5.94 0.97
N GLY A 167 20.29 -5.21 2.10
CA GLY A 167 21.44 -4.42 2.55
C GLY A 167 21.65 -3.14 1.74
N ASN A 168 20.66 -2.69 0.96
CA ASN A 168 20.73 -1.46 0.19
C ASN A 168 20.18 -0.28 1.01
N PHE A 169 20.95 0.07 2.03
CA PHE A 169 20.56 1.05 3.05
C PHE A 169 20.41 2.47 2.51
N GLU A 170 21.15 2.84 1.46
CA GLU A 170 21.04 4.15 0.82
C GLU A 170 19.68 4.32 0.14
N ASN A 171 19.25 3.35 -0.69
CA ASN A 171 17.94 3.38 -1.32
C ASN A 171 16.80 3.27 -0.29
N CYS A 172 16.98 2.43 0.73
CA CYS A 172 16.03 2.34 1.83
C CYS A 172 15.83 3.70 2.51
N SER A 173 16.91 4.37 2.92
CA SER A 173 16.83 5.69 3.55
C SER A 173 16.19 6.75 2.63
N ALA A 174 16.46 6.70 1.32
CA ALA A 174 15.86 7.61 0.36
C ALA A 174 14.33 7.45 0.31
N LEU A 175 13.83 6.22 0.18
CA LEU A 175 12.38 5.91 0.16
C LEU A 175 11.69 6.35 1.46
N LEU A 176 12.29 6.05 2.60
CA LEU A 176 11.75 6.44 3.91
C LEU A 176 11.66 7.98 4.06
N ARG A 177 12.65 8.72 3.53
CA ARG A 177 12.61 10.20 3.49
C ARG A 177 11.53 10.75 2.58
N GLU A 178 11.24 10.09 1.46
CA GLU A 178 10.14 10.47 0.59
C GLU A 178 8.80 10.31 1.31
N ILE A 179 8.56 9.16 1.95
CA ILE A 179 7.35 8.93 2.75
C ILE A 179 7.23 10.01 3.83
N ASN A 180 8.31 10.26 4.57
CA ASN A 180 8.33 11.30 5.61
C ASN A 180 7.97 12.68 5.04
N THR A 181 8.59 13.06 3.92
CA THR A 181 8.32 14.35 3.25
C THR A 181 6.87 14.48 2.84
N ASP A 182 6.28 13.40 2.31
CA ASP A 182 4.87 13.34 1.94
C ASP A 182 3.93 13.32 3.17
N LEU A 183 4.41 12.95 4.35
CA LEU A 183 3.60 12.94 5.57
C LEU A 183 3.71 14.24 6.38
N LEU A 184 4.72 15.10 6.14
CA LEU A 184 4.99 16.30 6.95
C LEU A 184 3.77 17.22 7.17
N ASN A 185 2.82 17.25 6.25
CA ASN A 185 1.61 18.08 6.33
C ASN A 185 0.42 17.38 7.03
N GLU A 186 0.49 16.07 7.23
CA GLU A 186 -0.55 15.23 7.84
C GLU A 186 -0.15 14.80 9.26
N ILE A 187 1.11 14.39 9.42
CA ILE A 187 1.72 13.93 10.65
C ILE A 187 3.09 14.62 10.70
N MET A 188 3.28 15.54 11.67
CA MET A 188 4.55 16.26 11.82
C MET A 188 5.65 15.32 12.33
N LEU A 189 6.16 14.48 11.44
CA LEU A 189 7.43 13.79 11.61
C LEU A 189 8.58 14.82 11.52
N PRO A 190 9.77 14.56 12.09
CA PRO A 190 10.83 15.55 12.03
C PRO A 190 11.26 15.84 10.61
N TYR A 191 11.63 17.10 10.43
CA TYR A 191 12.24 17.60 9.21
C TYR A 191 13.59 16.90 8.91
N GLU A 192 14.32 16.50 9.95
CA GLU A 192 15.50 15.63 9.82
C GLU A 192 15.04 14.18 9.95
N PHE A 193 15.03 13.42 8.86
CA PHE A 193 14.68 12.01 8.86
C PHE A 193 15.84 11.18 8.31
N PRO A 194 16.52 10.37 9.14
CA PRO A 194 16.29 10.19 10.59
C PRO A 194 16.63 11.43 11.44
N PRO A 195 15.96 11.62 12.59
CA PRO A 195 16.17 12.74 13.50
C PRO A 195 17.54 12.69 14.17
N THR A 196 18.16 13.85 14.39
CA THR A 196 19.33 13.95 15.28
C THR A 196 18.94 13.68 16.74
N SER A 197 19.90 13.29 17.58
CA SER A 197 19.64 12.94 19.00
C SER A 197 18.96 14.06 19.80
N GLY A 198 19.13 15.33 19.39
CA GLY A 198 18.44 16.48 19.99
C GLY A 198 16.99 16.68 19.52
N ALA A 199 16.58 16.07 18.40
CA ALA A 199 15.23 16.20 17.87
C ALA A 199 14.23 15.29 18.59
N ILE A 200 14.63 14.10 19.06
CA ILE A 200 13.76 13.15 19.78
C ILE A 200 13.27 13.75 21.11
N THR A 201 14.15 14.44 21.85
CA THR A 201 13.78 15.10 23.13
C THR A 201 12.81 16.27 22.93
N LEU A 202 12.78 16.88 21.75
CA LEU A 202 11.84 17.94 21.41
C LEU A 202 10.42 17.42 21.09
N TRP A 203 10.26 16.12 20.77
CA TRP A 203 8.96 15.53 20.42
C TRP A 203 7.99 15.46 21.59
N THR A 204 8.50 15.18 22.80
CA THR A 204 7.68 15.11 24.02
C THR A 204 7.27 16.50 24.52
N ASP A 205 8.09 17.52 24.24
CA ASP A 205 7.96 18.83 24.87
C ASP A 205 7.14 19.83 24.04
N GLN A 206 6.91 19.57 22.74
CA GLN A 206 6.26 20.53 21.84
C GLN A 206 4.87 20.14 21.29
N ASN A 207 4.26 19.05 21.74
CA ASN A 207 2.93 18.60 21.25
C ASN A 207 2.86 18.47 19.71
N TRP A 208 3.94 17.99 19.07
CA TRP A 208 4.01 17.90 17.59
C TRP A 208 3.26 16.71 16.99
N LEU A 209 2.69 15.83 17.81
CA LEU A 209 1.72 14.84 17.36
C LEU A 209 0.33 15.49 17.41
N TYR A 210 -0.27 15.75 16.25
CA TYR A 210 -1.64 16.28 16.16
C TYR A 210 -2.61 15.24 16.75
N ASP A 211 -2.97 15.44 18.02
CA ASP A 211 -4.17 14.96 18.74
C ASP A 211 -4.74 13.54 18.45
N ASP A 212 -3.94 12.58 18.01
CA ASP A 212 -4.27 11.16 18.22
C ASP A 212 -3.47 10.66 19.43
N SER A 213 -4.10 10.81 20.59
CA SER A 213 -3.58 10.33 21.88
C SER A 213 -3.18 8.85 21.86
N THR A 214 -3.74 8.05 20.94
CA THR A 214 -3.47 6.62 20.80
C THR A 214 -2.12 6.37 20.13
N LEU A 215 -1.81 7.09 19.05
CA LEU A 215 -0.52 7.00 18.35
C LEU A 215 0.61 7.45 19.27
N VAL A 216 0.43 8.57 19.98
CA VAL A 216 1.41 9.07 20.96
C VAL A 216 1.60 8.09 22.12
N THR A 217 0.51 7.47 22.60
CA THR A 217 0.57 6.47 23.67
C THR A 217 1.28 5.21 23.19
N ASN A 218 0.94 4.67 22.01
CA ASN A 218 1.61 3.50 21.42
C ASN A 218 3.10 3.77 21.15
N LEU A 219 3.45 4.96 20.65
CA LEU A 219 4.83 5.39 20.47
C LEU A 219 5.53 5.52 21.82
N SER A 220 4.94 6.17 22.83
CA SER A 220 5.57 6.36 24.16
C SER A 220 5.69 5.07 24.98
N GLU A 221 4.72 4.16 24.90
CA GLU A 221 4.74 2.85 25.56
C GLU A 221 5.78 1.94 24.90
N ASN A 222 5.85 1.91 23.57
CA ASN A 222 6.90 1.15 22.86
C ASN A 222 8.28 1.79 22.99
N THR A 223 8.42 3.12 23.03
CA THR A 223 9.73 3.81 23.12
C THR A 223 10.40 3.77 24.50
N SER A 224 9.68 3.34 25.54
CA SER A 224 10.25 3.23 26.90
C SER A 224 11.44 2.25 27.01
N GLY A 225 11.57 1.31 26.07
CA GLY A 225 12.77 0.48 25.88
C GLY A 225 13.75 1.00 24.81
N TRP A 226 13.30 1.86 23.89
CA TRP A 226 14.03 2.29 22.69
C TRP A 226 14.99 3.45 22.97
N ASN A 227 14.74 4.26 24.01
CA ASN A 227 15.56 5.44 24.30
C ASN A 227 17.02 5.14 24.69
N THR A 228 17.39 3.94 25.15
CA THR A 228 18.77 3.66 25.60
C THR A 228 19.65 2.96 24.55
N GLU A 229 19.08 2.19 23.62
CA GLU A 229 19.84 1.55 22.55
C GLU A 229 20.14 2.52 21.38
N TYR A 230 19.33 3.56 21.22
CA TYR A 230 19.35 4.48 20.08
C TYR A 230 19.92 5.88 20.39
N GLU A 231 20.53 6.08 21.57
CA GLU A 231 21.26 7.32 21.95
C GLU A 231 22.45 7.64 21.01
N ASN A 232 22.85 6.71 20.13
CA ASN A 232 24.00 6.81 19.22
C ASN A 232 23.61 6.76 17.73
N PHE A 233 22.71 7.63 17.27
CA PHE A 233 22.37 7.80 15.85
C PHE A 233 23.61 8.04 14.96
N ASN A 234 23.71 7.38 13.79
CA ASN A 234 24.83 7.54 12.84
C ASN A 234 24.35 7.69 11.38
N PRO A 235 24.67 8.80 10.67
CA PRO A 235 24.32 8.97 9.26
C PRO A 235 25.15 8.11 8.29
N ASP A 236 26.19 7.42 8.77
CA ASP A 236 26.92 6.41 7.98
C ASP A 236 26.19 5.06 8.02
N TRP A 237 25.40 4.81 6.97
CA TRP A 237 24.60 3.60 6.77
C TRP A 237 25.41 2.31 6.67
N ASN A 238 26.73 2.39 6.53
CA ASN A 238 27.60 1.22 6.51
C ASN A 238 28.05 0.77 7.91
N THR A 239 27.65 1.50 8.94
CA THR A 239 27.93 1.16 10.34
C THR A 239 26.74 0.48 11.00
N VAL A 240 26.99 -0.32 12.04
CA VAL A 240 25.94 -0.97 12.85
C VAL A 240 24.93 0.08 13.34
N HIS A 241 25.40 1.19 13.90
CA HIS A 241 24.55 2.27 14.37
C HIS A 241 23.72 2.95 13.27
N GLY A 242 24.24 3.04 12.04
CA GLY A 242 23.49 3.59 10.91
C GLY A 242 22.40 2.64 10.42
N ILE A 243 22.67 1.34 10.41
CA ILE A 243 21.69 0.30 10.09
C ILE A 243 20.57 0.28 11.13
N ASP A 244 20.92 0.35 12.42
CA ASP A 244 19.95 0.44 13.52
C ASP A 244 19.03 1.64 13.32
N SER A 245 19.60 2.79 12.94
CA SER A 245 18.83 4.03 12.68
C SER A 245 17.81 3.88 11.55
N ILE A 246 18.15 3.15 10.48
CA ILE A 246 17.20 2.88 9.39
C ILE A 246 16.10 1.93 9.84
N LYS A 247 16.45 0.89 10.60
CA LYS A 247 15.47 -0.04 11.16
C LYS A 247 14.44 0.69 12.02
N TRP A 248 14.90 1.63 12.84
CA TRP A 248 14.03 2.49 13.65
C TRP A 248 13.04 3.29 12.80
N MET A 249 13.49 3.86 11.67
CA MET A 249 12.62 4.62 10.75
C MET A 249 11.55 3.72 10.12
N ILE A 250 11.90 2.49 9.76
CA ILE A 250 10.95 1.49 9.23
C ILE A 250 9.88 1.21 10.28
N ASP A 251 10.29 0.86 11.50
CA ASP A 251 9.37 0.47 12.56
C ASP A 251 8.43 1.64 12.94
N LEU A 252 8.94 2.88 12.94
CA LEU A 252 8.12 4.08 13.14
C LEU A 252 7.07 4.25 12.04
N LEU A 253 7.47 4.14 10.76
CA LEU A 253 6.54 4.32 9.65
C LEU A 253 5.53 3.17 9.56
N GLN A 254 5.90 1.95 9.95
CA GLN A 254 4.95 0.84 10.10
C GLN A 254 3.85 1.17 11.12
N LEU A 255 4.20 1.73 12.28
CA LEU A 255 3.22 2.13 13.31
C LEU A 255 2.31 3.29 12.88
N VAL A 256 2.77 4.12 11.95
CA VAL A 256 2.04 5.29 11.47
C VAL A 256 1.09 4.92 10.33
N LEU A 257 1.47 3.96 9.49
CA LEU A 257 0.70 3.57 8.32
C LEU A 257 -0.22 2.35 8.57
N TRP A 258 0.15 1.43 9.49
CA TRP A 258 -0.57 0.17 9.77
C TRP A 258 -1.07 0.10 11.22
#